data_AF-A0A7J6N9I0-F1
#
_entry.id   AF-A0A7J6N9I0-F1
#
_cell.length_a   1.000
_cell.length_b   1.000
_cell.length_c   1.000
_cell.angle_alpha   90.00
_cell.angle_beta   90.00
_cell.angle_gamma   90.00
#
_symmetry.space_group_name_H-M   'P 1'
#
loop_
_entity.id
_entity.type
_entity.pdbx_description
1 polymer ?
#
loop_
_entity_poly.entity_id
_entity_poly.type
_entity_poly.pdbx_seq_one_letter_code
_entity_poly.pdbx_strand_id
1 'polypeptide(L)'
;MAAVPVRRKTPRSPTEAVTLSDHDKHVTESAATAVPRGGAKPIRVQPRIQSFSWLKVVWCSIVLLICAAAMDLALSRVHYHYLFRYEIGPAKAEALQAMKNVNATVKAKNLSCTVFDPFTNQTVNDCSRSVCMFEALQLADKRQDVLNTVRQSHLVGRIGAEVFDRQRGVDQAAKPGILFRTKSCERIIQSADHSNRTANIVAIMAGIGSLLGFWVLFCAILPSSSQPASPSSEPVPEASGQKVHRRRKLD
;
A
#
# COMPACT_ATOMS: atom_id res chain seq x y z
N MET A 1 -20.23 -22.45 31.33
CA MET A 1 -20.54 -22.51 29.89
C MET A 1 -19.42 -23.27 29.20
N ALA A 2 -19.72 -24.44 28.64
CA ALA A 2 -18.74 -25.35 28.07
C ALA A 2 -18.34 -24.89 26.65
N ALA A 3 -17.03 -24.84 26.37
CA ALA A 3 -16.49 -24.42 25.08
C ALA A 3 -16.68 -25.53 24.04
N VAL A 4 -17.35 -25.20 22.93
CA VAL A 4 -17.53 -26.08 21.77
C VAL A 4 -16.27 -26.03 20.90
N PRO A 5 -15.61 -27.16 20.59
CA PRO A 5 -14.42 -27.16 19.76
C PRO A 5 -14.80 -26.98 18.27
N VAL A 6 -14.31 -25.89 17.67
CA VAL A 6 -14.45 -25.61 16.23
C VAL A 6 -13.42 -26.45 15.45
N ARG A 7 -13.93 -27.45 14.72
CA ARG A 7 -13.14 -28.36 13.87
C ARG A 7 -12.68 -27.61 12.61
N ARG A 8 -11.41 -27.22 12.52
CA ARG A 8 -10.80 -26.64 11.31
C ARG A 8 -10.69 -27.70 10.20
N LYS A 9 -11.32 -27.45 9.05
CA LYS A 9 -11.08 -28.21 7.81
C LYS A 9 -9.78 -27.71 7.16
N THR A 10 -8.85 -28.62 6.93
CA THR A 10 -7.64 -28.41 6.11
C THR A 10 -7.99 -28.24 4.63
N PRO A 11 -7.37 -27.30 3.90
CA PRO A 11 -7.50 -27.25 2.45
C PRO A 11 -6.75 -28.41 1.79
N ARG A 12 -7.42 -29.10 0.87
CA ARG A 12 -6.83 -30.11 -0.03
C ARG A 12 -5.92 -29.41 -1.05
N SER A 13 -4.72 -29.95 -1.22
CA SER A 13 -3.82 -29.64 -2.33
C SER A 13 -4.45 -30.00 -3.67
N PRO A 14 -4.37 -29.13 -4.71
CA PRO A 14 -4.57 -29.54 -6.08
C PRO A 14 -3.19 -29.87 -6.68
N THR A 15 -2.90 -31.17 -6.78
CA THR A 15 -1.89 -31.70 -7.70
C THR A 15 -2.59 -31.91 -9.04
N GLU A 16 -2.71 -30.84 -9.83
CA GLU A 16 -3.04 -30.97 -11.26
C GLU A 16 -1.76 -31.25 -12.02
N ALA A 17 -1.61 -32.52 -12.41
CA ALA A 17 -0.66 -32.95 -13.41
C ALA A 17 -1.08 -32.34 -14.76
N VAL A 18 -0.34 -31.33 -15.20
CA VAL A 18 -0.41 -30.80 -16.56
C VAL A 18 0.21 -31.85 -17.48
N THR A 19 -0.64 -32.63 -18.15
CA THR A 19 -0.23 -33.48 -19.27
C THR A 19 0.13 -32.59 -20.45
N LEU A 20 1.43 -32.57 -20.76
CA LEU A 20 1.99 -31.93 -21.96
C LEU A 20 1.32 -32.52 -23.20
N SER A 21 0.66 -31.67 -23.98
CA SER A 21 0.03 -32.01 -25.26
C SER A 21 1.09 -32.45 -26.28
N ASP A 22 0.86 -33.60 -26.91
CA ASP A 22 1.70 -34.28 -27.90
C ASP A 22 1.76 -33.55 -29.27
N HIS A 23 1.56 -32.22 -29.30
CA HIS A 23 1.44 -31.44 -30.53
C HIS A 23 2.72 -30.77 -31.03
N ASP A 24 3.84 -30.89 -30.30
CA ASP A 24 5.12 -30.24 -30.66
C ASP A 24 6.14 -31.15 -31.37
N LYS A 25 5.79 -32.40 -31.72
CA LYS A 25 6.73 -33.32 -32.39
C LYS A 25 6.88 -33.12 -33.90
N HIS A 26 6.09 -32.28 -34.55
CA HIS A 26 6.11 -32.14 -36.02
C HIS A 26 6.76 -30.86 -36.57
N VAL A 27 7.33 -29.99 -35.72
CA VAL A 27 7.98 -28.76 -36.19
C VAL A 27 9.51 -28.85 -36.22
N THR A 28 10.11 -29.87 -35.60
CA THR A 28 11.58 -30.00 -35.52
C THR A 28 12.25 -30.62 -36.75
N GLU A 29 11.51 -31.09 -37.76
CA GLU A 29 12.11 -31.79 -38.91
C GLU A 29 12.26 -30.95 -40.19
N SER A 30 11.65 -29.76 -40.26
CA SER A 30 11.70 -28.92 -41.47
C SER A 30 12.79 -27.84 -41.47
N ALA A 31 13.64 -27.77 -40.45
CA ALA A 31 14.67 -26.73 -40.32
C ALA A 31 16.09 -27.18 -40.77
N ALA A 32 16.23 -28.38 -41.35
CA ALA A 32 17.54 -28.96 -41.65
C ALA A 32 18.15 -28.57 -43.02
N THR A 33 17.46 -27.78 -43.86
CA THR A 33 17.96 -27.53 -45.23
C THR A 33 17.81 -26.08 -45.71
N ALA A 34 18.47 -25.15 -45.03
CA ALA A 34 18.78 -23.85 -45.61
C ALA A 34 20.28 -23.59 -45.42
N VAL A 35 21.05 -23.88 -46.46
CA VAL A 35 22.47 -23.52 -46.56
C VAL A 35 22.54 -22.08 -47.08
N PRO A 36 22.89 -21.06 -46.25
CA PRO A 36 23.12 -19.73 -46.77
C PRO A 36 24.46 -19.70 -47.52
N ARG A 37 24.40 -19.76 -48.86
CA ARG A 37 25.49 -19.33 -49.73
C ARG A 37 25.52 -17.80 -49.76
N GLY A 38 26.21 -17.20 -48.80
CA GLY A 38 26.49 -15.77 -48.78
C GLY A 38 27.33 -15.43 -47.56
N GLY A 39 28.61 -15.10 -47.78
CA GLY A 39 29.59 -14.80 -46.73
C GLY A 39 29.31 -13.51 -45.97
N ALA A 40 28.24 -13.48 -45.18
CA ALA A 40 28.06 -12.46 -44.14
C ALA A 40 29.09 -12.74 -43.04
N LYS A 41 30.04 -11.83 -42.86
CA LYS A 41 31.01 -11.90 -41.75
C LYS A 41 30.21 -12.01 -40.45
N PRO A 42 30.54 -12.97 -39.55
CA PRO A 42 29.85 -13.09 -38.28
C PRO A 42 30.00 -11.77 -37.52
N ILE A 43 28.88 -11.07 -37.34
CA ILE A 43 28.83 -9.91 -36.45
C ILE A 43 29.18 -10.45 -35.08
N ARG A 44 30.42 -10.19 -34.62
CA ARG A 44 30.81 -10.43 -33.23
C ARG A 44 29.95 -9.50 -32.39
N VAL A 45 28.81 -10.00 -31.93
CA VAL A 45 28.07 -9.41 -30.83
C VAL A 45 28.95 -9.60 -29.61
N GLN A 46 29.84 -8.63 -29.34
CA GLN A 46 30.51 -8.63 -28.05
C GLN A 46 29.43 -8.40 -26.99
N PRO A 47 29.19 -9.34 -26.07
CA PRO A 47 28.32 -9.07 -24.95
C PRO A 47 28.93 -7.90 -24.20
N ARG A 48 28.22 -6.77 -24.17
CA ARG A 48 28.60 -5.64 -23.34
C ARG A 48 28.38 -6.07 -21.90
N ILE A 49 29.42 -6.65 -21.29
CA ILE A 49 29.44 -6.98 -19.86
C ILE A 49 29.41 -5.64 -19.13
N GLN A 50 28.21 -5.15 -18.84
CA GLN A 50 28.01 -3.94 -18.07
C GLN A 50 28.48 -4.27 -16.65
N SER A 51 29.53 -3.59 -16.20
CA SER A 51 30.11 -3.85 -14.88
C SER A 51 29.04 -3.69 -13.80
N PHE A 52 28.80 -4.79 -13.07
CA PHE A 52 27.85 -4.83 -11.97
C PHE A 52 28.33 -3.88 -10.88
N SER A 53 27.75 -2.68 -10.83
CA SER A 53 28.09 -1.68 -9.83
C SER A 53 27.27 -1.93 -8.57
N TRP A 54 27.91 -2.47 -7.54
CA TRP A 54 27.31 -2.66 -6.21
C TRP A 54 26.66 -1.39 -5.65
N LEU A 55 27.22 -0.21 -5.98
CA LEU A 55 26.66 1.07 -5.58
C LEU A 55 25.24 1.29 -6.12
N LYS A 56 24.97 0.90 -7.37
CA LYS A 56 23.62 0.99 -7.96
C LYS A 56 22.64 0.07 -7.25
N VAL A 57 23.06 -1.15 -6.92
CA VAL A 57 22.23 -2.11 -6.21
C VAL A 57 21.86 -1.58 -4.82
N VAL A 58 22.86 -1.12 -4.05
CA VAL A 58 22.63 -0.53 -2.72
C VAL A 58 21.69 0.67 -2.81
N TRP A 59 21.91 1.57 -3.77
CA TRP A 59 21.03 2.72 -3.99
C TRP A 59 19.59 2.30 -4.31
N CYS A 60 19.40 1.38 -5.26
CA CYS A 60 18.07 0.88 -5.63
C CYS A 60 17.38 0.20 -4.43
N SER A 61 18.11 -0.56 -3.62
CA SER A 61 17.58 -1.19 -2.40
C SER A 61 17.13 -0.15 -1.37
N ILE A 62 17.87 0.93 -1.17
CA ILE A 62 17.49 2.02 -0.26
C ILE A 62 16.22 2.70 -0.76
N VAL A 63 16.17 3.08 -2.04
CA VAL A 63 14.98 3.72 -2.63
C VAL A 63 13.77 2.79 -2.52
N LEU A 64 13.94 1.50 -2.79
CA LEU A 64 12.88 0.49 -2.68
C LEU A 64 12.34 0.42 -1.26
N LEU A 65 13.22 0.39 -0.25
CA LEU A 65 12.83 0.35 1.16
C LEU A 65 12.05 1.61 1.58
N ILE A 66 12.50 2.79 1.15
CA ILE A 66 11.79 4.06 1.40
C ILE A 66 10.41 4.05 0.74
N CYS A 67 10.31 3.58 -0.52
CA CYS A 67 9.04 3.49 -1.23
C CYS A 67 8.08 2.51 -0.57
N ALA A 68 8.57 1.35 -0.12
CA ALA A 68 7.78 0.37 0.60
C ALA A 68 7.27 0.92 1.93
N ALA A 69 8.12 1.62 2.69
CA ALA A 69 7.72 2.26 3.95
C ALA A 69 6.66 3.36 3.74
N ALA A 70 6.82 4.20 2.71
CA ALA A 70 5.85 5.21 2.34
C ALA A 70 4.51 4.60 1.87
N MET A 71 4.57 3.47 1.14
CA MET A 71 3.38 2.72 0.74
C MET A 71 2.67 2.10 1.94
N ASP A 72 3.40 1.50 2.89
CA ASP A 72 2.82 0.97 4.13
C ASP A 72 2.06 2.05 4.91
N LEU A 73 2.63 3.26 5.01
CA LEU A 73 1.96 4.40 5.63
C LEU A 73 0.66 4.77 4.89
N ALA A 74 0.69 4.84 3.55
CA ALA A 74 -0.49 5.14 2.75
C ALA A 74 -1.57 4.04 2.89
N LEU A 75 -1.17 2.77 2.78
CA LEU A 75 -2.06 1.61 2.93
C LEU A 75 -2.66 1.52 4.33
N SER A 76 -1.90 1.83 5.39
CA SER A 76 -2.43 1.89 6.75
C SER A 76 -3.60 2.86 6.87
N ARG A 77 -3.55 3.99 6.16
CA ARG A 77 -4.62 4.98 6.15
C ARG A 77 -5.83 4.50 5.38
N VAL A 78 -5.62 3.85 4.24
CA VAL A 78 -6.70 3.23 3.44
C VAL A 78 -7.38 2.13 4.25
N HIS A 79 -6.61 1.25 4.90
CA HIS A 79 -7.10 0.18 5.75
C HIS A 79 -7.90 0.73 6.95
N TYR A 80 -7.41 1.79 7.59
CA TYR A 80 -8.18 2.51 8.62
C TYR A 80 -9.51 3.01 8.10
N HIS A 81 -9.55 3.69 6.94
CA HIS A 81 -10.80 4.21 6.38
C HIS A 81 -11.76 3.09 5.96
N TYR A 82 -11.23 1.97 5.49
CA TYR A 82 -12.01 0.78 5.20
C TYR A 82 -12.69 0.26 6.47
N LEU A 83 -11.93 -0.11 7.51
CA LEU A 83 -12.49 -0.62 8.76
C LEU A 83 -13.43 0.40 9.41
N PHE A 84 -13.07 1.67 9.38
CA PHE A 84 -13.91 2.74 9.91
C PHE A 84 -15.29 2.78 9.22
N ARG A 85 -15.31 2.74 7.88
CA ARG A 85 -16.55 2.80 7.11
C ARG A 85 -17.43 1.57 7.31
N TYR A 86 -16.83 0.38 7.38
CA TYR A 86 -17.58 -0.88 7.46
C TYR A 86 -17.96 -1.28 8.88
N GLU A 87 -17.17 -0.93 9.90
CA GLU A 87 -17.41 -1.37 11.27
C GLU A 87 -17.96 -0.27 12.18
N ILE A 88 -17.43 0.95 12.07
CA ILE A 88 -17.79 2.06 12.97
C ILE A 88 -18.99 2.83 12.43
N GLY A 89 -19.07 3.03 11.12
CA GLY A 89 -20.19 3.71 10.46
C GLY A 89 -21.57 3.14 10.83
N PRO A 90 -21.81 1.82 10.66
CA PRO A 90 -23.07 1.20 11.06
C PRO A 90 -23.35 1.29 12.56
N ALA A 91 -22.35 1.01 13.41
CA ALA A 91 -22.49 1.10 14.85
C ALA A 91 -22.86 2.51 15.32
N LYS A 92 -22.30 3.54 14.68
CA LYS A 92 -22.69 4.95 14.95
C LYS A 92 -24.14 5.22 14.55
N ALA A 93 -24.58 4.72 13.40
CA ALA A 93 -25.95 4.90 12.95
C ALA A 93 -26.95 4.22 13.90
N GLU A 94 -26.63 3.00 14.35
CA GLU A 94 -27.40 2.25 15.35
C GLU A 94 -27.47 3.00 16.68
N ALA A 95 -26.34 3.49 17.20
CA ALA A 95 -26.27 4.29 18.42
C ALA A 95 -27.16 5.55 18.34
N LEU A 96 -27.06 6.30 17.23
CA LEU A 96 -27.88 7.49 17.01
C LEU A 96 -29.38 7.16 16.91
N GLN A 97 -29.73 6.03 16.32
CA GLN A 97 -31.11 5.57 16.24
C GLN A 97 -31.64 5.12 17.60
N ALA A 98 -30.84 4.37 18.37
CA ALA A 98 -31.17 3.94 19.73
C ALA A 98 -31.46 5.15 20.64
N MET A 99 -30.60 6.18 20.59
CA MET A 99 -30.80 7.42 21.32
C MET A 99 -32.11 8.13 20.93
N LYS A 100 -32.41 8.23 19.63
CA LYS A 100 -33.65 8.84 19.14
C LYS A 100 -34.88 8.09 19.65
N ASN A 101 -34.85 6.76 19.60
CA ASN A 101 -35.96 5.90 20.04
C ASN A 101 -36.21 6.03 21.55
N VAL A 102 -35.14 6.07 22.35
CA VAL A 102 -35.24 6.23 23.80
C VAL A 102 -35.77 7.62 24.14
N ASN A 103 -35.23 8.66 23.52
CA ASN A 103 -35.71 10.04 23.74
C ASN A 103 -37.20 10.19 23.37
N ALA A 104 -37.62 9.62 22.25
CA ALA A 104 -39.04 9.60 21.84
C ALA A 104 -39.92 8.86 22.86
N THR A 105 -39.47 7.72 23.36
CA THR A 105 -40.21 6.90 24.34
C THR A 105 -40.33 7.60 25.69
N VAL A 106 -39.22 8.18 26.17
CA VAL A 106 -39.15 8.94 27.43
C VAL A 106 -40.11 10.13 27.36
N LYS A 107 -40.08 10.89 26.25
CA LYS A 107 -40.98 12.02 26.02
C LYS A 107 -42.44 11.60 25.94
N ALA A 108 -42.74 10.50 25.24
CA ALA A 108 -44.12 10.03 25.07
C ALA A 108 -44.74 9.51 26.38
N LYS A 109 -43.94 8.90 27.26
CA LYS A 109 -44.43 8.30 28.52
C LYS A 109 -44.17 9.15 29.77
N ASN A 110 -43.58 10.34 29.62
CA ASN A 110 -43.14 11.21 30.71
C ASN A 110 -42.33 10.46 31.79
N LEU A 111 -41.43 9.57 31.34
CA LEU A 111 -40.61 8.74 32.23
C LEU A 111 -39.47 9.58 32.82
N SER A 112 -39.31 9.52 34.14
CA SER A 112 -38.08 9.96 34.80
C SER A 112 -37.27 8.75 35.23
N CYS A 113 -35.95 8.81 35.07
CA CYS A 113 -35.08 7.82 35.69
C CYS A 113 -33.79 8.48 36.16
N THR A 114 -33.36 8.05 37.33
CA THR A 114 -32.12 8.45 37.98
C THR A 114 -31.00 7.51 37.52
N VAL A 115 -29.98 8.07 36.89
CA VAL A 115 -28.81 7.33 36.44
C VAL A 115 -27.56 7.97 37.02
N PHE A 116 -26.70 7.16 37.63
CA PHE A 116 -25.41 7.60 38.09
C PHE A 116 -24.43 7.72 36.92
N ASP A 117 -23.89 8.92 36.71
CA ASP A 117 -22.85 9.20 35.72
C ASP A 117 -21.46 9.03 36.38
N PRO A 118 -20.73 7.96 36.07
CA PRO A 118 -19.44 7.68 36.69
C PRO A 118 -18.34 8.68 36.31
N PHE A 119 -18.52 9.50 35.26
CA PHE A 119 -17.50 10.45 34.82
C PHE A 119 -17.66 11.82 35.46
N THR A 120 -18.89 12.22 35.76
CA THR A 120 -19.19 13.45 36.51
C THR A 120 -19.36 13.23 38.01
N ASN A 121 -19.46 11.96 38.44
CA ASN A 121 -19.75 11.57 39.83
C ASN A 121 -21.07 12.19 40.33
N GLN A 122 -22.07 12.27 39.44
CA GLN A 122 -23.37 12.88 39.71
C GLN A 122 -24.51 11.95 39.29
N THR A 123 -25.62 12.02 39.99
CA THR A 123 -26.88 11.39 39.56
C THR A 123 -27.63 12.34 38.65
N VAL A 124 -27.97 11.89 37.44
CA VAL A 124 -28.71 12.67 36.45
C VAL A 124 -30.10 12.05 36.27
N ASN A 125 -31.14 12.90 36.26
CA ASN A 125 -32.52 12.48 36.01
C ASN A 125 -32.83 12.48 34.51
N ASP A 126 -32.02 11.75 33.73
CA ASP A 126 -32.14 11.69 32.27
C ASP A 126 -31.84 10.29 31.74
N CYS A 127 -32.90 9.59 31.32
CA CYS A 127 -32.78 8.25 30.75
C CYS A 127 -32.03 8.21 29.44
N SER A 128 -32.20 9.25 28.61
CA SER A 128 -31.54 9.31 27.31
C SER A 128 -30.02 9.41 27.46
N ARG A 129 -29.55 10.08 28.53
CA ARG A 129 -28.13 10.19 28.85
C ARG A 129 -27.48 8.85 29.14
N SER A 130 -28.15 7.95 29.86
CA SER A 130 -27.58 6.63 30.21
C SER A 130 -27.30 5.77 28.98
N VAL A 131 -28.27 5.72 28.07
CA VAL A 131 -28.15 5.00 26.80
C VAL A 131 -27.08 5.66 25.94
N CYS A 132 -27.09 6.99 25.85
CA CYS A 132 -26.06 7.74 25.13
C CYS A 132 -24.64 7.43 25.63
N MET A 133 -24.43 7.35 26.95
CA MET A 133 -23.13 7.02 27.53
C MET A 133 -22.71 5.58 27.21
N PHE A 134 -23.62 4.62 27.30
CA PHE A 134 -23.36 3.23 26.97
C PHE A 134 -22.97 3.06 25.49
N GLU A 135 -23.77 3.62 24.59
CA GLU A 135 -23.52 3.59 23.14
C GLU A 135 -22.22 4.30 22.76
N ALA A 136 -21.96 5.47 23.36
CA ALA A 136 -20.71 6.20 23.14
C ALA A 136 -19.49 5.42 23.61
N LEU A 137 -19.60 4.66 24.71
CA LEU A 137 -18.49 3.89 25.27
C LEU A 137 -18.20 2.67 24.38
N GLN A 138 -19.23 1.95 23.95
CA GLN A 138 -19.07 0.87 22.97
C GLN A 138 -18.44 1.36 21.66
N LEU A 139 -18.88 2.51 21.14
CA LEU A 139 -18.34 3.07 19.91
C LEU A 139 -16.87 3.49 20.09
N ALA A 140 -16.52 4.02 21.26
CA ALA A 140 -15.14 4.38 21.58
C ALA A 140 -14.24 3.15 21.70
N ASP A 141 -14.70 2.09 22.36
CA ASP A 141 -13.98 0.81 22.47
C ASP A 141 -13.76 0.17 21.08
N LYS A 142 -14.81 0.12 20.26
CA LYS A 142 -14.73 -0.41 18.89
C LYS A 142 -13.75 0.39 18.03
N ARG A 143 -13.72 1.71 18.19
CA ARG A 143 -12.74 2.56 17.51
C ARG A 143 -11.31 2.27 17.96
N GLN A 144 -11.09 2.06 19.25
CA GLN A 144 -9.78 1.70 19.77
C GLN A 144 -9.32 0.35 19.20
N ASP A 145 -10.22 -0.61 19.07
CA ASP A 145 -9.93 -1.92 18.49
C ASP A 145 -9.54 -1.83 17.00
N VAL A 146 -10.29 -1.05 16.21
CA VAL A 146 -9.94 -0.76 14.81
C VAL A 146 -8.56 -0.11 14.70
N LEU A 147 -8.25 0.88 15.55
CA LEU A 147 -6.94 1.52 15.57
C LEU A 147 -5.82 0.53 15.91
N ASN A 148 -6.04 -0.33 16.90
CA ASN A 148 -5.07 -1.35 17.29
C ASN A 148 -4.82 -2.36 16.16
N THR A 149 -5.88 -2.80 15.48
CA THR A 149 -5.80 -3.72 14.34
C THR A 149 -4.94 -3.14 13.20
N VAL A 150 -5.18 -1.87 12.85
CA VAL A 150 -4.38 -1.18 11.83
C VAL A 150 -2.92 -1.04 12.26
N ARG A 151 -2.67 -0.65 13.52
CA ARG A 151 -1.30 -0.52 14.08
C ARG A 151 -0.56 -1.85 14.11
N GLN A 152 -1.24 -2.97 14.30
CA GLN A 152 -0.61 -4.30 14.28
C GLN A 152 -0.30 -4.78 12.87
N SER A 153 -1.09 -4.34 11.87
CA SER A 153 -0.90 -4.73 10.46
C SER A 153 0.14 -3.88 9.74
N HIS A 154 0.38 -2.64 10.18
CA HIS A 154 1.24 -1.67 9.50
C HIS A 154 2.31 -1.12 10.45
N LEU A 155 3.56 -1.58 10.29
CA LEU A 155 4.67 -1.21 11.17
C LEU A 155 5.00 0.29 11.08
N VAL A 156 5.11 0.82 9.86
CA VAL A 156 5.44 2.24 9.66
C VAL A 156 4.25 3.11 10.03
N GLY A 157 3.03 2.64 9.73
CA GLY A 157 1.80 3.25 10.21
C GLY A 157 1.74 3.38 11.74
N ARG A 158 2.16 2.35 12.47
CA ARG A 158 2.23 2.37 13.95
C ARG A 158 3.19 3.42 14.47
N ILE A 159 4.43 3.42 13.98
CA ILE A 159 5.46 4.39 14.37
C ILE A 159 5.00 5.81 14.04
N GLY A 160 4.44 6.02 12.85
CA GLY A 160 3.89 7.30 12.42
C GLY A 160 2.76 7.80 13.34
N ALA A 161 1.86 6.91 13.76
CA ALA A 161 0.79 7.24 14.70
C ALA A 161 1.33 7.63 16.08
N GLU A 162 2.32 6.91 16.61
CA GLU A 162 2.97 7.22 17.89
C GLU A 162 3.64 8.61 17.87
N VAL A 163 4.40 8.91 16.81
CA VAL A 163 5.04 10.23 16.65
C VAL A 163 3.99 11.33 16.58
N PHE A 164 2.92 11.09 15.82
CA PHE A 164 1.87 12.08 15.63
C PHE A 164 1.05 12.34 16.90
N ASP A 165 0.75 11.29 17.67
CA ASP A 165 0.01 11.42 18.93
C ASP A 165 0.89 12.08 20.01
N ARG A 166 2.20 11.79 20.03
CA ARG A 166 3.17 12.49 20.88
C ARG A 166 3.22 13.99 20.58
N GLN A 167 3.23 14.37 19.30
CA GLN A 167 3.19 15.79 18.91
C GLN A 167 1.90 16.50 19.34
N ARG A 168 0.78 15.78 19.44
CA ARG A 168 -0.50 16.33 19.91
C ARG A 168 -0.67 16.28 21.43
N GLY A 169 0.26 15.67 22.16
CA GLY A 169 0.12 15.42 23.59
C GLY A 169 -1.04 14.47 23.91
N VAL A 170 -1.41 13.58 22.98
CA VAL A 170 -2.49 12.62 23.17
C VAL A 170 -1.89 11.30 23.65
N ASP A 171 -2.32 10.85 24.82
CA ASP A 171 -1.94 9.54 25.34
C ASP A 171 -2.77 8.44 24.65
N GLN A 172 -2.11 7.56 23.90
CA GLN A 172 -2.74 6.44 23.20
C GLN A 172 -3.22 5.33 24.14
N ALA A 173 -2.67 5.27 25.35
CA ALA A 173 -3.03 4.29 26.39
C ALA A 173 -4.19 4.77 27.27
N ALA A 174 -4.62 6.02 27.11
CA ALA A 174 -5.76 6.56 27.81
C ALA A 174 -7.00 5.71 27.56
N LYS A 175 -7.65 5.26 28.64
CA LYS A 175 -8.94 4.60 28.54
C LYS A 175 -9.97 5.54 27.90
N PRO A 176 -10.91 5.04 27.07
CA PRO A 176 -11.92 5.87 26.42
C PRO A 176 -12.76 6.71 27.41
N GLY A 177 -12.83 6.30 28.69
CA GLY A 177 -13.40 7.07 29.78
C GLY A 177 -12.87 8.51 29.94
N ILE A 178 -11.63 8.81 29.51
CA ILE A 178 -11.08 10.17 29.58
C ILE A 178 -11.81 11.11 28.62
N LEU A 179 -12.32 10.61 27.48
CA LEU A 179 -13.09 11.45 26.54
C LEU A 179 -14.38 11.98 27.17
N PHE A 180 -15.03 11.18 28.02
CA PHE A 180 -16.27 11.56 28.72
C PHE A 180 -16.06 12.66 29.76
N ARG A 181 -14.83 12.89 30.22
CA ARG A 181 -14.52 14.03 31.10
C ARG A 181 -14.52 15.37 30.38
N THR A 182 -14.30 15.36 29.06
CA THR A 182 -14.08 16.59 28.28
C THR A 182 -15.17 16.85 27.24
N LYS A 183 -15.97 15.85 26.89
CA LYS A 183 -17.02 15.94 25.85
C LYS A 183 -18.30 15.25 26.30
N SER A 184 -19.45 15.80 25.88
CA SER A 184 -20.73 15.12 26.03
C SER A 184 -20.80 13.87 25.16
N CYS A 185 -21.65 12.91 25.54
CA CYS A 185 -21.80 11.66 24.81
C CYS A 185 -22.28 11.89 23.35
N GLU A 186 -23.14 12.88 23.10
CA GLU A 186 -23.55 13.27 21.74
C GLU A 186 -22.35 13.76 20.92
N ARG A 187 -21.51 14.62 21.51
CA ARG A 187 -20.29 15.10 20.85
C ARG A 187 -19.33 13.96 20.58
N ILE A 188 -19.22 12.99 21.48
CA ILE A 188 -18.37 11.81 21.27
C ILE A 188 -18.86 11.02 20.06
N ILE A 189 -20.15 10.67 20.00
CA ILE A 189 -20.75 9.92 18.89
C ILE A 189 -20.64 10.70 17.57
N GLN A 190 -20.93 12.01 17.58
CA GLN A 190 -20.77 12.84 16.39
C GLN A 190 -19.31 12.90 15.91
N SER A 191 -18.37 13.05 16.85
CA SER A 191 -16.93 13.17 16.56
C SER A 191 -16.24 11.84 16.24
N ALA A 192 -16.92 10.70 16.36
CA ALA A 192 -16.36 9.39 16.02
C ALA A 192 -15.80 9.38 14.59
N ASP A 193 -16.50 10.02 13.64
CA ASP A 193 -16.17 10.06 12.21
C ASP A 193 -15.16 11.14 11.83
N HIS A 194 -14.67 11.92 12.79
CA HIS A 194 -13.81 13.04 12.48
C HIS A 194 -12.44 12.54 12.02
N SER A 195 -12.29 12.40 10.69
CA SER A 195 -11.02 12.04 10.09
C SER A 195 -10.03 13.21 10.21
N ASN A 196 -8.78 12.88 10.50
CA ASN A 196 -7.74 13.88 10.64
C ASN A 196 -7.22 14.30 9.26
N ARG A 197 -7.58 15.51 8.83
CA ARG A 197 -7.21 16.05 7.51
C ARG A 197 -5.70 16.05 7.29
N THR A 198 -4.91 16.42 8.29
CA THR A 198 -3.44 16.44 8.18
C THR A 198 -2.89 15.04 7.94
N ALA A 199 -3.34 14.03 8.70
CA ALA A 199 -2.91 12.65 8.50
C ALA A 199 -3.33 12.10 7.13
N ASN A 200 -4.50 12.50 6.62
CA ASN A 200 -4.93 12.12 5.26
C ASN A 200 -4.00 12.72 4.20
N ILE A 201 -3.64 14.00 4.32
CA ILE A 201 -2.74 14.66 3.36
C ILE A 201 -1.37 13.97 3.37
N VAL A 202 -0.81 13.71 4.55
CA VAL A 202 0.49 13.02 4.68
C VAL A 202 0.45 11.63 4.04
N ALA A 203 -0.61 10.85 4.28
CA ALA A 203 -0.76 9.53 3.67
C ALA A 203 -0.89 9.58 2.15
N ILE A 204 -1.62 10.56 1.60
CA ILE A 204 -1.74 10.75 0.15
C ILE A 204 -0.39 11.11 -0.46
N MET A 205 0.33 12.06 0.14
CA MET A 205 1.66 12.47 -0.34
C MET A 205 2.67 11.31 -0.27
N ALA A 206 2.63 10.49 0.79
CA ALA A 206 3.44 9.29 0.91
C ALA A 206 3.11 8.27 -0.20
N GLY A 207 1.82 8.07 -0.52
CA GLY A 207 1.38 7.21 -1.61
C GLY A 207 1.89 7.69 -2.97
N ILE A 208 1.72 8.97 -3.29
CA ILE A 208 2.22 9.56 -4.55
C ILE A 208 3.75 9.45 -4.64
N GLY A 209 4.46 9.81 -3.57
CA GLY A 209 5.92 9.72 -3.51
C GLY A 209 6.43 8.29 -3.71
N SER A 210 5.74 7.32 -3.11
CA SER A 210 6.05 5.90 -3.29
C SER A 210 5.88 5.46 -4.75
N LEU A 211 4.77 5.82 -5.40
CA LEU A 211 4.53 5.49 -6.81
C LEU A 211 5.59 6.11 -7.74
N LEU A 212 5.97 7.37 -7.51
CA LEU A 212 7.04 8.02 -8.27
C LEU A 212 8.39 7.34 -8.06
N GLY A 213 8.71 6.94 -6.83
CA GLY A 213 9.96 6.23 -6.54
C GLY A 213 10.01 4.85 -7.18
N PHE A 214 8.90 4.10 -7.17
CA PHE A 214 8.78 2.85 -7.92
C PHE A 214 8.92 3.05 -9.42
N TRP A 215 8.33 4.12 -9.97
CA TRP A 215 8.49 4.48 -11.39
C TRP A 215 9.95 4.74 -11.75
N VAL A 216 10.66 5.53 -10.94
CA VAL A 216 12.10 5.81 -11.15
C VAL A 216 12.92 4.52 -11.07
N LEU A 217 12.65 3.64 -10.09
CA LEU A 217 13.30 2.34 -9.98
C LEU A 217 13.05 1.48 -11.22
N PHE A 218 11.81 1.44 -11.70
CA PHE A 218 11.42 0.70 -12.89
C PHE A 218 12.18 1.19 -14.12
N CYS A 219 12.23 2.51 -14.35
CA CYS A 219 13.01 3.11 -15.44
C CYS A 219 14.52 2.87 -15.32
N ALA A 220 15.06 2.78 -14.10
CA ALA A 220 16.49 2.53 -13.88
C ALA A 220 16.90 1.07 -14.11
N ILE A 221 15.98 0.13 -13.87
CA ILE A 221 16.22 -1.32 -14.03
C ILE A 221 15.96 -1.74 -15.48
N LEU A 222 14.93 -1.17 -16.12
CA LEU A 222 14.64 -1.52 -17.51
C LEU A 222 15.81 -1.10 -18.41
N PRO A 223 16.44 -2.05 -19.12
CA PRO A 223 17.49 -1.71 -20.07
C PRO A 223 16.86 -0.80 -21.13
N SER A 224 17.42 0.41 -21.29
CA SER A 224 17.04 1.31 -22.37
C SER A 224 17.32 0.60 -23.70
N SER A 225 16.29 0.02 -24.32
CA SER A 225 16.41 -0.77 -25.55
C SER A 225 16.73 0.08 -26.79
N SER A 226 16.89 1.39 -26.61
CA SER A 226 16.94 2.37 -27.67
C SER A 226 18.26 3.15 -27.65
N GLN A 227 19.36 2.47 -27.91
CA GLN A 227 20.41 3.09 -28.70
C GLN A 227 20.47 2.33 -30.03
N PRO A 228 19.75 2.79 -31.08
CA PRO A 228 20.09 2.37 -32.43
C PRO A 228 21.58 2.67 -32.59
N ALA A 229 22.36 1.64 -32.93
CA ALA A 229 23.77 1.78 -33.16
C ALA A 229 23.97 2.95 -34.12
N SER A 230 24.53 4.05 -33.63
CA SER A 230 24.95 5.16 -34.46
C SER A 230 25.84 4.55 -35.53
N PRO A 231 25.50 4.66 -36.83
CA PRO A 231 26.30 4.09 -37.89
C PRO A 231 27.71 4.60 -37.70
N SER A 232 28.65 3.70 -37.43
CA SER A 232 30.05 4.03 -37.39
C SER A 232 30.38 4.64 -38.74
N SER A 233 30.58 5.95 -38.77
CA SER A 233 31.31 6.60 -39.85
C SER A 233 32.74 6.06 -39.75
N GLU A 234 32.97 4.88 -40.31
CA GLU A 234 34.32 4.40 -40.59
C GLU A 234 34.98 5.52 -41.39
N PRO A 235 36.06 6.14 -40.89
CA PRO A 235 36.86 7.01 -41.72
C PRO A 235 37.36 6.15 -42.87
N VAL A 236 36.87 6.44 -44.07
CA VAL A 236 37.37 5.86 -45.32
C VAL A 236 38.89 6.05 -45.28
N PRO A 237 39.70 4.97 -45.30
CA PRO A 237 41.14 5.13 -45.37
C PRO A 237 41.45 5.89 -46.65
N GLU A 238 42.00 7.10 -46.51
CA GLU A 238 42.58 7.85 -47.62
C GLU A 238 43.51 6.91 -48.38
N ALA A 239 43.16 6.66 -49.64
CA ALA A 239 43.93 5.84 -50.54
C ALA A 239 45.36 6.39 -50.60
N SER A 240 46.28 5.67 -49.96
CA SER A 240 47.71 5.89 -50.03
C SER A 240 48.15 5.99 -51.49
N GLY A 241 48.81 7.10 -51.81
CA GLY A 241 49.20 7.49 -53.16
C GLY A 241 49.80 6.37 -54.01
N GLN A 242 49.08 6.03 -55.07
CA GLN A 242 49.61 5.26 -56.18
C GLN A 242 50.59 6.17 -56.96
N LYS A 243 51.88 6.06 -56.65
CA LYS A 243 52.96 6.68 -57.46
C LYS A 243 52.92 6.07 -58.86
N VAL A 244 52.36 6.81 -59.81
CA VAL A 244 52.41 6.49 -61.25
C VAL A 244 53.86 6.68 -61.73
N HIS A 245 54.57 5.58 -61.93
CA HIS A 245 55.88 5.58 -62.60
C HIS A 245 55.67 5.78 -64.12
N ARG A 246 55.83 7.02 -64.60
CA ARG A 246 55.95 7.33 -66.03
C ARG A 246 57.27 6.76 -66.56
N ARG A 247 57.22 5.65 -67.34
CA ARG A 247 58.33 5.24 -68.20
C ARG A 247 58.41 6.22 -69.38
N ARG A 248 59.47 7.03 -69.46
CA ARG A 248 59.92 7.62 -70.72
C ARG A 248 60.55 6.51 -71.56
N LYS A 249 59.99 6.24 -72.74
CA LYS A 249 60.75 5.62 -73.84
C LYS A 249 61.54 6.76 -74.50
N LEU A 250 62.86 6.61 -74.58
CA LEU A 250 63.66 7.22 -75.64
C LEU A 250 63.58 6.26 -76.83
N ASP A 251 63.17 6.78 -77.98
CA ASP A 251 63.67 6.44 -79.32
C ASP A 251 63.62 7.75 -80.13
#